data_AF-F7RM85-F1
#
_entry.id   AF-F7RM85-F1
#
_cell.length_a   1.000
_cell.length_b   1.000
_cell.length_c   1.000
_cell.angle_alpha   90.00
_cell.angle_beta   90.00
_cell.angle_gamma   90.00
#
_symmetry.space_group_name_H-M   'P 1'
#
loop_
_entity.id
_entity.type
_entity.pdbx_description
1 polymer ?
#
loop_
_entity_poly.entity_id
_entity_poly.type
_entity_poly.pdbx_seq_one_letter_code
_entity_poly.pdbx_strand_id
1 'polypeptide(L)'
;MRELTYVTPKPATLEDIQELVRDYAKAAENAMEAGFDGVEIHGANGYLIDAFLHHDSNRRTDEYGGTPAKMARFALEVVDAVVARIGKDRTGLRLSPGAYFNMATDSRDRAVFDYLLPELEQRDIAFVHIGIFDDSMEFDYLGGRASSYVRAHYGKTLVGVGSYSAQSASEAIAADKFDLIAIGRPFIANPDYVARVRASEELVPYSDDMLTTLV
;
A
#
# COMPACT_ATOMS: atom_id res chain seq x y z
N MET A 1 18.33 -15.10 -17.69
CA MET A 1 17.98 -14.18 -16.59
C MET A 1 19.05 -13.08 -16.60
N ARG A 2 18.70 -11.79 -16.71
CA ARG A 2 19.71 -10.72 -16.57
C ARG A 2 20.10 -10.68 -15.09
N GLU A 3 21.38 -10.84 -14.77
CA GLU A 3 21.87 -10.57 -13.41
C GLU A 3 21.77 -9.07 -13.17
N LEU A 4 20.71 -8.66 -12.48
CA LEU A 4 20.53 -7.29 -12.02
C LEU A 4 21.02 -7.22 -10.59
N THR A 5 21.98 -6.34 -10.32
CA THR A 5 22.47 -6.04 -8.97
C THR A 5 22.00 -4.64 -8.58
N TYR A 6 21.50 -4.50 -7.35
CA TYR A 6 21.16 -3.18 -6.82
C TYR A 6 22.42 -2.33 -6.66
N VAL A 7 22.27 -1.02 -6.89
CA VAL A 7 23.32 -0.02 -6.71
C VAL A 7 22.93 0.96 -5.62
N THR A 8 23.91 1.68 -5.07
CA THR A 8 23.64 2.77 -4.13
C THR A 8 22.83 3.87 -4.83
N PRO A 9 21.65 4.24 -4.31
CA PRO A 9 20.82 5.29 -4.92
C PRO A 9 21.41 6.68 -4.69
N LYS A 10 21.07 7.63 -5.58
CA LYS A 10 21.27 9.07 -5.34
C LYS A 10 20.13 9.58 -4.44
N PRO A 11 20.40 10.20 -3.28
CA PRO A 11 19.36 10.89 -2.54
C PRO A 11 18.70 11.98 -3.41
N ALA A 12 17.37 11.96 -3.48
CA ALA A 12 16.61 12.95 -4.25
C ALA A 12 16.84 14.37 -3.69
N THR A 13 17.06 15.36 -4.54
CA THR A 13 17.04 16.78 -4.13
C THR A 13 15.60 17.24 -3.89
N LEU A 14 15.42 18.47 -3.40
CA LEU A 14 14.08 19.05 -3.27
C LEU A 14 13.40 19.21 -4.63
N GLU A 15 14.16 19.57 -5.65
CA GLU A 15 13.69 19.68 -7.04
C GLU A 15 13.28 18.31 -7.59
N ASP A 16 14.07 17.26 -7.35
CA ASP A 16 13.73 15.88 -7.72
C ASP A 16 12.39 15.47 -7.06
N ILE A 17 12.20 15.79 -5.78
CA ILE A 17 10.95 15.47 -5.05
C ILE A 17 9.75 16.22 -5.63
N GLN A 18 9.89 17.51 -5.91
CA GLN A 18 8.83 18.31 -6.52
C GLN A 18 8.48 17.81 -7.92
N GLU A 19 9.47 17.34 -8.69
CA GLU A 19 9.25 16.70 -9.99
C GLU A 19 8.49 15.40 -9.86
N LEU A 20 8.89 14.52 -8.93
CA LEU A 20 8.18 13.28 -8.65
C LEU A 20 6.70 13.51 -8.29
N VAL A 21 6.41 14.50 -7.45
CA VAL A 21 5.01 14.86 -7.11
C VAL A 21 4.22 15.27 -8.36
N ARG A 22 4.81 16.08 -9.25
CA ARG A 22 4.18 16.46 -10.52
C ARG A 22 3.97 15.25 -11.43
N ASP A 23 4.93 14.34 -11.48
CA ASP A 23 4.87 13.15 -12.31
C ASP A 23 3.80 12.17 -11.83
N TYR A 24 3.62 11.99 -10.51
CA TYR A 24 2.51 11.22 -9.97
C TYR A 24 1.15 11.81 -10.37
N ALA A 25 0.99 13.13 -10.26
CA ALA A 25 -0.25 13.80 -10.67
C ALA A 25 -0.49 13.65 -12.18
N LYS A 26 0.55 13.81 -13.02
CA LYS A 26 0.43 13.61 -14.47
C LYS A 26 0.13 12.15 -14.82
N ALA A 27 0.72 11.19 -14.12
CA ALA A 27 0.41 9.77 -14.31
C ALA A 27 -1.05 9.47 -13.97
N ALA A 28 -1.58 10.04 -12.88
CA ALA A 28 -2.99 9.93 -12.53
C ALA A 28 -3.93 10.54 -13.59
N GLU A 29 -3.59 11.71 -14.13
CA GLU A 29 -4.31 12.29 -15.28
C GLU A 29 -4.31 11.35 -16.48
N ASN A 30 -3.15 10.79 -16.85
CA ASN A 30 -3.05 9.87 -17.97
C ASN A 30 -3.86 8.60 -17.73
N ALA A 31 -3.97 8.12 -16.48
CA ALA A 31 -4.84 7.00 -16.13
C ALA A 31 -6.32 7.34 -16.36
N MET A 32 -6.76 8.56 -16.02
CA MET A 32 -8.12 9.00 -16.34
C MET A 32 -8.35 9.10 -17.85
N GLU A 33 -7.38 9.61 -18.62
CA GLU A 33 -7.45 9.65 -20.09
C GLU A 33 -7.51 8.26 -20.72
N ALA A 34 -6.84 7.27 -20.10
CA ALA A 34 -6.88 5.87 -20.51
C ALA A 34 -8.19 5.15 -20.13
N GLY A 35 -9.09 5.81 -19.40
CA GLY A 35 -10.42 5.27 -19.04
C GLY A 35 -10.46 4.45 -17.76
N PHE A 36 -9.46 4.57 -16.87
CA PHE A 36 -9.53 3.97 -15.54
C PHE A 36 -10.56 4.68 -14.65
N ASP A 37 -11.20 3.94 -13.75
CA ASP A 37 -12.14 4.51 -12.77
C ASP A 37 -11.44 5.37 -11.70
N GLY A 38 -10.17 5.08 -11.42
CA GLY A 38 -9.34 5.78 -10.45
C GLY A 38 -7.93 5.20 -10.37
N VAL A 39 -7.18 5.62 -9.36
CA VAL A 39 -5.78 5.25 -9.14
C VAL A 39 -5.58 4.79 -7.70
N GLU A 40 -4.84 3.69 -7.53
CA GLU A 40 -4.21 3.34 -6.25
C GLU A 40 -2.75 3.78 -6.27
N ILE A 41 -2.38 4.69 -5.38
CA ILE A 41 -1.00 5.13 -5.18
C ILE A 41 -0.24 4.02 -4.44
N HIS A 42 0.92 3.61 -4.97
CA HIS A 42 1.74 2.59 -4.32
C HIS A 42 2.70 3.20 -3.28
N GLY A 43 2.28 3.22 -2.01
CA GLY A 43 3.09 3.64 -0.86
C GLY A 43 3.49 2.51 0.08
N ALA A 44 3.80 1.34 -0.47
CA ALA A 44 3.96 0.08 0.26
C ALA A 44 5.17 -0.70 -0.24
N ASN A 45 5.46 -1.83 0.42
CA ASN A 45 6.40 -2.87 -0.01
C ASN A 45 7.84 -2.38 -0.30
N GLY A 46 8.30 -1.36 0.42
CA GLY A 46 9.64 -0.80 0.32
C GLY A 46 9.93 0.02 -0.94
N TYR A 47 8.90 0.40 -1.72
CA TYR A 47 9.06 1.27 -2.89
C TYR A 47 9.16 2.75 -2.49
N LEU A 48 9.27 3.64 -3.48
CA LEU A 48 9.69 5.04 -3.29
C LEU A 48 8.97 5.78 -2.16
N ILE A 49 7.63 5.78 -2.13
CA ILE A 49 6.88 6.47 -1.07
C ILE A 49 7.14 5.82 0.29
N ASP A 50 7.15 4.49 0.36
CA ASP A 50 7.44 3.72 1.58
C ASP A 50 8.87 3.97 2.07
N ALA A 51 9.81 4.19 1.16
CA ALA A 51 11.18 4.56 1.47
C ALA A 51 11.33 5.95 2.12
N PHE A 52 10.31 6.82 2.03
CA PHE A 52 10.26 8.04 2.84
C PHE A 52 9.64 7.80 4.23
N LEU A 53 8.79 6.78 4.36
CA LEU A 53 8.04 6.49 5.59
C LEU A 53 8.82 5.67 6.63
N HIS A 54 9.91 5.01 6.22
CA HIS A 54 10.72 4.15 7.09
C HIS A 54 12.11 4.72 7.38
N HIS A 55 12.59 4.53 8.62
CA HIS A 55 13.90 5.03 9.08
C HIS A 55 15.09 4.26 8.51
N ASP A 56 14.90 3.02 8.05
CA ASP A 56 15.96 2.25 7.39
C ASP A 56 16.46 3.00 6.15
N SER A 57 15.53 3.42 5.29
CA SER A 57 15.75 4.07 4.00
C SER A 57 15.80 5.60 4.09
N ASN A 58 14.93 6.24 4.90
CA ASN A 58 14.92 7.69 5.06
C ASN A 58 15.89 8.16 6.16
N ARG A 59 17.11 8.51 5.74
CA ARG A 59 18.15 9.11 6.58
C ARG A 59 18.27 10.64 6.39
N ARG A 60 17.26 11.28 5.81
CA ARG A 60 17.31 12.72 5.50
C ARG A 60 17.27 13.58 6.77
N THR A 61 17.85 14.77 6.68
CA THR A 61 17.88 15.77 7.76
C THR A 61 17.14 17.07 7.41
N ASP A 62 16.54 17.13 6.22
CA ASP A 62 15.81 18.27 5.69
C ASP A 62 14.31 18.23 6.06
N GLU A 63 13.44 18.89 5.29
CA GLU A 63 11.99 18.91 5.48
C GLU A 63 11.26 17.59 5.14
N TYR A 64 11.96 16.60 4.60
CA TYR A 64 11.42 15.30 4.20
C TYR A 64 11.92 14.12 5.07
N GLY A 65 12.60 14.35 6.19
CA GLY A 65 13.02 13.28 7.10
C GLY A 65 13.27 13.68 8.56
N GLY A 66 13.51 12.67 9.39
CA GLY A 66 13.91 12.82 10.79
C GLY A 66 12.78 12.97 11.80
N THR A 67 11.59 13.41 11.40
CA THR A 67 10.38 13.44 12.26
C THR A 67 9.18 12.82 11.53
N PRO A 68 8.18 12.28 12.25
CA PRO A 68 6.97 11.71 11.65
C PRO A 68 6.33 12.58 10.57
N ALA A 69 6.07 13.86 10.88
CA ALA A 69 5.45 14.79 9.94
C ALA A 69 6.30 15.05 8.68
N LYS A 70 7.63 15.06 8.82
CA LYS A 70 8.54 15.27 7.69
C LYS A 70 8.67 14.01 6.82
N MET A 71 8.74 12.84 7.45
CA MET A 71 8.79 11.55 6.73
C MET A 71 7.49 11.27 5.97
N ALA A 72 6.34 11.61 6.57
CA ALA A 72 5.03 11.50 5.92
C ALA A 72 4.79 12.54 4.80
N ARG A 73 5.58 13.63 4.75
CA ARG A 73 5.35 14.77 3.85
C ARG A 73 5.25 14.34 2.39
N PHE A 74 6.19 13.53 1.90
CA PHE A 74 6.20 13.13 0.50
C PHE A 74 4.95 12.32 0.13
N ALA A 75 4.53 11.39 0.98
CA ALA A 75 3.31 10.62 0.77
C ALA A 75 2.07 11.53 0.69
N LEU A 76 1.96 12.49 1.62
CA LEU A 76 0.85 13.44 1.66
C LEU A 76 0.85 14.39 0.46
N GLU A 77 2.01 14.90 0.04
CA GLU A 77 2.13 15.74 -1.17
C GLU A 77 1.71 15.00 -2.44
N VAL A 78 2.09 13.72 -2.57
CA VAL A 78 1.66 12.88 -3.69
C VAL A 78 0.15 12.65 -3.65
N VAL A 79 -0.42 12.31 -2.50
CA VAL A 79 -1.87 12.15 -2.34
C VAL A 79 -2.60 13.44 -2.69
N ASP A 80 -2.18 14.57 -2.14
CA ASP A 80 -2.82 15.87 -2.34
C ASP A 80 -2.77 16.29 -3.82
N ALA A 81 -1.64 16.05 -4.51
CA ALA A 81 -1.49 16.35 -5.93
C ALA A 81 -2.36 15.45 -6.83
N VAL A 82 -2.44 14.14 -6.53
CA VAL A 82 -3.31 13.20 -7.26
C VAL A 82 -4.78 13.55 -7.01
N VAL A 83 -5.18 13.79 -5.77
CA VAL A 83 -6.53 14.20 -5.39
C VAL A 83 -6.92 15.50 -6.11
N ALA A 84 -6.04 16.49 -6.16
CA ALA A 84 -6.29 17.73 -6.89
C ALA A 84 -6.50 17.50 -8.39
N ARG A 85 -5.88 16.46 -8.96
CA ARG A 85 -5.93 16.18 -10.40
C ARG A 85 -7.12 15.33 -10.83
N ILE A 86 -7.53 14.34 -10.02
CA ILE A 86 -8.54 13.34 -10.39
C ILE A 86 -9.69 13.19 -9.39
N GLY A 87 -9.61 13.84 -8.23
CA GLY A 87 -10.62 13.78 -7.16
C GLY A 87 -10.36 12.68 -6.13
N LYS A 88 -10.74 12.95 -4.88
CA LYS A 88 -10.53 12.05 -3.72
C LYS A 88 -11.25 10.70 -3.87
N ASP A 89 -12.45 10.70 -4.44
CA ASP A 89 -13.27 9.49 -4.63
C ASP A 89 -12.67 8.53 -5.68
N ARG A 90 -11.68 9.00 -6.44
CA ARG A 90 -10.93 8.22 -7.46
C ARG A 90 -9.50 7.94 -7.04
N THR A 91 -9.14 8.23 -5.78
CA THR A 91 -7.78 8.07 -5.27
C THR A 91 -7.79 7.08 -4.12
N GLY A 92 -6.98 6.03 -4.20
CA GLY A 92 -6.67 5.13 -3.09
C GLY A 92 -5.17 5.15 -2.78
N LEU A 93 -4.78 4.65 -1.61
CA LEU A 93 -3.38 4.55 -1.21
C LEU A 93 -3.10 3.18 -0.57
N ARG A 94 -2.07 2.49 -1.07
CA ARG A 94 -1.58 1.24 -0.48
C ARG A 94 -0.40 1.49 0.46
N LEU A 95 -0.40 0.94 1.68
CA LEU A 95 0.61 1.16 2.72
C LEU A 95 1.12 -0.13 3.38
N SER A 96 2.39 -0.15 3.78
CA SER A 96 3.00 -1.24 4.55
C SER A 96 3.58 -0.76 5.88
N PRO A 97 2.76 -0.48 6.92
CA PRO A 97 3.27 -0.04 8.22
C PRO A 97 4.27 -1.02 8.84
N GLY A 98 4.13 -2.30 8.50
CA GLY A 98 5.07 -3.36 8.85
C GLY A 98 6.15 -3.52 7.77
N ALA A 99 7.39 -3.16 8.06
CA ALA A 99 8.54 -3.47 7.21
C ALA A 99 8.73 -4.99 7.08
N TYR A 100 8.71 -5.50 5.84
CA TYR A 100 8.85 -6.95 5.58
C TYR A 100 9.58 -7.31 4.26
N PHE A 101 9.60 -6.41 3.28
CA PHE A 101 10.20 -6.65 1.95
C PHE A 101 11.03 -5.44 1.52
N ASN A 102 12.30 -5.67 1.17
CA ASN A 102 13.28 -4.64 0.81
C ASN A 102 13.43 -3.50 1.84
N MET A 103 13.00 -3.72 3.08
CA MET A 103 13.02 -2.73 4.15
C MET A 103 13.37 -3.43 5.46
N ALA A 104 14.38 -2.92 6.17
CA ALA A 104 14.67 -3.40 7.53
C ALA A 104 13.71 -2.75 8.54
N THR A 105 13.40 -3.50 9.60
CA THR A 105 12.53 -3.03 10.68
C THR A 105 13.19 -1.97 11.55
N ASP A 106 12.46 -0.90 11.86
CA ASP A 106 12.82 0.08 12.89
C ASP A 106 11.59 0.40 13.76
N SER A 107 11.74 0.33 15.09
CA SER A 107 10.61 0.58 16.01
C SER A 107 10.10 2.02 15.98
N ARG A 108 10.92 2.96 15.48
CA ARG A 108 10.55 4.37 15.32
C ARG A 108 9.54 4.58 14.19
N ASP A 109 9.46 3.65 13.23
CA ASP A 109 8.56 3.75 12.08
C ASP A 109 7.10 3.86 12.51
N ARG A 110 6.72 3.21 13.61
CA ARG A 110 5.37 3.30 14.19
C ARG A 110 4.91 4.76 14.34
N ALA A 111 5.78 5.64 14.84
CA ALA A 111 5.42 7.04 15.05
C ALA A 111 5.13 7.79 13.74
N VAL A 112 5.72 7.37 12.62
CA VAL A 112 5.46 7.94 11.29
C VAL A 112 4.05 7.56 10.83
N PHE A 113 3.67 6.29 10.98
CA PHE A 113 2.33 5.82 10.60
C PHE A 113 1.23 6.32 11.57
N ASP A 114 1.55 6.48 12.86
CA ASP A 114 0.66 7.11 13.85
C ASP A 114 0.32 8.55 13.46
N TYR A 115 1.23 9.26 12.77
CA TYR A 115 0.98 10.60 12.21
C TYR A 115 0.26 10.54 10.85
N LEU A 116 0.69 9.64 9.96
CA LEU A 116 0.19 9.58 8.59
C LEU A 116 -1.29 9.18 8.51
N LEU A 117 -1.74 8.19 9.28
CA LEU A 117 -3.10 7.64 9.15
C LEU A 117 -4.20 8.67 9.48
N PRO A 118 -4.12 9.46 10.57
CA PRO A 118 -5.06 10.56 10.81
C PRO A 118 -5.02 11.66 9.75
N GLU A 119 -3.85 11.94 9.18
CA GLU A 119 -3.72 12.91 8.09
C GLU A 119 -4.40 12.42 6.81
N LEU A 120 -4.28 11.13 6.48
CA LEU A 120 -4.99 10.52 5.35
C LEU A 120 -6.50 10.52 5.56
N GLU A 121 -6.97 10.31 6.79
CA GLU A 121 -8.39 10.35 7.11
C GLU A 121 -9.01 11.73 6.79
N GLN A 122 -8.27 12.83 6.99
CA GLN A 122 -8.75 14.17 6.63
C GLN A 122 -8.93 14.38 5.12
N ARG A 123 -8.17 13.66 4.28
CA ARG A 123 -8.25 13.74 2.82
C ARG A 123 -9.43 12.97 2.24
N ASP A 124 -10.01 12.06 3.01
CA ASP A 124 -11.21 11.31 2.65
C ASP A 124 -11.09 10.64 1.26
N ILE A 125 -9.92 10.04 1.02
CA ILE A 125 -9.63 9.24 -0.17
C ILE A 125 -10.50 7.97 -0.20
N ALA A 126 -10.71 7.40 -1.38
CA ALA A 126 -11.62 6.28 -1.60
C ALA A 126 -11.38 5.09 -0.67
N PHE A 127 -10.10 4.74 -0.44
CA PHE A 127 -9.70 3.71 0.51
C PHE A 127 -8.20 3.79 0.87
N VAL A 128 -7.87 3.20 2.02
CA VAL A 128 -6.50 2.76 2.33
C VAL A 128 -6.44 1.25 2.15
N HIS A 129 -5.37 0.74 1.54
CA HIS A 129 -5.15 -0.69 1.28
C HIS A 129 -3.87 -1.15 1.97
N ILE A 130 -3.93 -2.26 2.71
CA ILE A 130 -2.73 -2.85 3.32
C ILE A 130 -1.83 -3.49 2.25
N GLY A 131 -0.52 -3.35 2.39
CA GLY A 131 0.50 -4.07 1.63
C GLY A 131 1.19 -5.10 2.51
N ILE A 132 0.77 -6.36 2.42
CA ILE A 132 1.42 -7.49 3.10
C ILE A 132 1.13 -8.80 2.37
N PHE A 133 2.02 -9.78 2.44
CA PHE A 133 1.82 -11.10 1.82
C PHE A 133 0.99 -12.04 2.70
N ASP A 134 1.10 -11.89 4.02
CA ASP A 134 0.38 -12.65 5.03
C ASP A 134 0.03 -11.75 6.22
N ASP A 135 -1.24 -11.41 6.37
CA ASP A 135 -1.72 -10.55 7.46
C ASP A 135 -1.93 -11.34 8.77
N SER A 136 -1.64 -12.64 8.82
CA SER A 136 -1.51 -13.33 10.10
C SER A 136 -0.19 -13.00 10.80
N MET A 137 0.76 -12.38 10.10
CA MET A 137 2.02 -11.91 10.68
C MET A 137 1.77 -10.78 11.69
N GLU A 138 2.41 -10.89 12.85
CA GLU A 138 2.37 -9.86 13.88
C GLU A 138 3.68 -9.09 13.93
N PHE A 139 3.59 -7.79 14.18
CA PHE A 139 4.72 -6.89 14.30
C PHE A 139 4.73 -6.29 15.71
N ASP A 140 5.77 -6.59 16.48
CA ASP A 140 5.91 -6.14 17.88
C ASP A 140 5.70 -4.63 18.04
N TYR A 141 6.29 -3.83 17.14
CA TYR A 141 6.22 -2.37 17.19
C TYR A 141 4.86 -1.82 16.76
N LEU A 142 4.05 -2.57 16.02
CA LEU A 142 2.65 -2.21 15.73
C LEU A 142 1.68 -2.70 16.82
N GLY A 143 2.10 -3.67 17.64
CA GLY A 143 1.27 -4.27 18.68
C GLY A 143 0.24 -5.27 18.12
N GLY A 144 0.52 -5.89 16.98
CA GLY A 144 -0.37 -6.87 16.34
C GLY A 144 -0.17 -6.96 14.83
N ARG A 145 -1.24 -7.32 14.11
CA ARG A 145 -1.26 -7.40 12.64
C ARG A 145 -1.28 -6.02 12.01
N ALA A 146 -0.77 -5.91 10.79
CA ALA A 146 -0.80 -4.68 10.02
C ALA A 146 -2.24 -4.16 9.82
N SER A 147 -3.19 -5.03 9.45
CA SER A 147 -4.61 -4.64 9.30
C SER A 147 -5.22 -4.10 10.59
N SER A 148 -5.02 -4.79 11.72
CA SER A 148 -5.56 -4.36 13.02
C SER A 148 -4.97 -3.03 13.49
N TYR A 149 -3.68 -2.81 13.23
CA TYR A 149 -3.02 -1.53 13.51
C TYR A 149 -3.65 -0.41 12.69
N VAL A 150 -3.78 -0.58 11.37
CA VAL A 150 -4.38 0.46 10.53
C VAL A 150 -5.84 0.71 10.89
N ARG A 151 -6.65 -0.33 11.14
CA ARG A 151 -8.06 -0.15 11.55
C ARG A 151 -8.20 0.63 12.86
N ALA A 152 -7.25 0.49 13.78
CA ALA A 152 -7.24 1.25 15.04
C ALA A 152 -6.88 2.74 14.87
N HIS A 153 -6.26 3.12 13.75
CA HIS A 153 -5.74 4.46 13.49
C HIS A 153 -6.36 5.15 12.25
N TYR A 154 -7.24 4.46 11.51
CA TYR A 154 -7.92 4.97 10.31
C TYR A 154 -9.37 4.46 10.27
N GLY A 155 -10.32 5.39 10.34
CA GLY A 155 -11.75 5.13 10.50
C GLY A 155 -12.58 5.05 9.22
N LYS A 156 -11.96 5.06 8.03
CA LYS A 156 -12.65 4.99 6.73
C LYS A 156 -12.40 3.65 6.03
N THR A 157 -12.84 3.54 4.77
CA THR A 157 -12.73 2.32 3.95
C THR A 157 -11.31 1.74 3.97
N LEU A 158 -11.18 0.53 4.49
CA LEU A 158 -9.93 -0.23 4.60
C LEU A 158 -10.01 -1.51 3.76
N VAL A 159 -9.00 -1.73 2.92
CA VAL A 159 -8.83 -2.96 2.15
C VAL A 159 -7.80 -3.86 2.84
N GLY A 160 -8.24 -5.01 3.34
CA GLY A 160 -7.38 -6.09 3.82
C GLY A 160 -6.78 -6.90 2.66
N VAL A 161 -5.67 -7.59 2.92
CA VAL A 161 -5.00 -8.47 1.95
C VAL A 161 -4.10 -9.47 2.70
N GLY A 162 -3.61 -10.49 2.00
CA GLY A 162 -2.50 -11.32 2.48
C GLY A 162 -2.98 -12.64 3.11
N SER A 163 -2.70 -13.75 2.42
CA SER A 163 -3.03 -15.13 2.83
C SER A 163 -4.49 -15.42 3.25
N TYR A 164 -5.45 -14.52 2.99
CA TYR A 164 -6.87 -14.78 3.24
C TYR A 164 -7.47 -15.78 2.24
N SER A 165 -8.35 -16.66 2.74
CA SER A 165 -9.33 -17.39 1.94
C SER A 165 -10.62 -16.59 1.86
N ALA A 166 -11.55 -16.97 0.97
CA ALA A 166 -12.87 -16.33 0.91
C ALA A 166 -13.61 -16.43 2.26
N GLN A 167 -13.49 -17.57 2.94
CA GLN A 167 -14.10 -17.78 4.26
C GLN A 167 -13.47 -16.89 5.33
N SER A 168 -12.13 -16.92 5.48
CA SER A 168 -11.48 -16.14 6.53
C SER A 168 -11.58 -14.63 6.30
N ALA A 169 -11.63 -14.19 5.03
CA ALA A 169 -11.94 -12.80 4.69
C ALA A 169 -13.38 -12.42 5.04
N SER A 170 -14.35 -13.28 4.73
CA SER A 170 -15.76 -13.06 5.10
C SER A 170 -15.93 -12.93 6.61
N GLU A 171 -15.25 -13.78 7.39
CA GLU A 171 -15.25 -13.72 8.86
C GLU A 171 -14.57 -12.44 9.38
N ALA A 172 -13.49 -12.00 8.74
CA ALA A 172 -12.79 -10.77 9.12
C ALA A 172 -13.63 -9.51 8.85
N ILE A 173 -14.31 -9.44 7.70
CA ILE A 173 -15.24 -8.34 7.36
C ILE A 173 -16.43 -8.35 8.33
N ALA A 174 -17.01 -9.51 8.62
CA ALA A 174 -18.11 -9.63 9.58
C ALA A 174 -17.72 -9.21 11.00
N ALA A 175 -16.43 -9.28 11.33
CA ALA A 175 -15.84 -8.84 12.60
C ALA A 175 -15.28 -7.41 12.56
N ASP A 176 -15.63 -6.61 11.54
CA ASP A 176 -15.25 -5.19 11.39
C ASP A 176 -13.72 -4.93 11.36
N LYS A 177 -12.94 -5.93 10.92
CA LYS A 177 -11.48 -5.80 10.84
C LYS A 177 -11.02 -4.94 9.67
N PHE A 178 -11.79 -4.94 8.59
CA PHE A 178 -11.64 -4.11 7.38
C PHE A 178 -12.91 -4.25 6.53
N ASP A 179 -13.08 -3.38 5.53
CA ASP A 179 -14.34 -3.26 4.78
C ASP A 179 -14.31 -4.05 3.45
N LEU A 180 -13.12 -4.23 2.87
CA LEU A 180 -12.91 -4.93 1.60
C LEU A 180 -11.75 -5.92 1.70
N ILE A 181 -11.75 -6.95 0.86
CA ILE A 181 -10.64 -7.91 0.73
C ILE A 181 -10.07 -7.88 -0.69
N ALA A 182 -8.76 -7.66 -0.80
CA ALA A 182 -8.00 -7.89 -2.01
C ALA A 182 -7.50 -9.34 -2.06
N ILE A 183 -7.65 -9.98 -3.23
CA ILE A 183 -7.20 -11.36 -3.50
C ILE A 183 -6.15 -11.32 -4.61
N GLY A 184 -4.93 -11.77 -4.31
CA GLY A 184 -3.79 -11.77 -5.24
C GLY A 184 -3.55 -13.15 -5.87
N ARG A 185 -2.67 -13.95 -5.24
CA ARG A 185 -2.29 -15.31 -5.69
C ARG A 185 -3.47 -16.19 -6.15
N PRO A 186 -4.62 -16.25 -5.44
CA PRO A 186 -5.75 -17.05 -5.91
C PRO A 186 -6.38 -16.55 -7.22
N PHE A 187 -6.33 -15.25 -7.51
CA PHE A 187 -6.83 -14.68 -8.76
C PHE A 187 -5.91 -15.01 -9.95
N ILE A 188 -4.60 -15.13 -9.73
CA ILE A 188 -3.65 -15.60 -10.75
C ILE A 188 -3.97 -17.06 -11.11
N ALA A 189 -4.20 -17.90 -10.11
CA ALA A 189 -4.48 -19.32 -10.33
C ALA A 189 -5.90 -19.59 -10.86
N ASN A 190 -6.84 -18.65 -10.66
CA ASN A 190 -8.26 -18.82 -10.97
C ASN A 190 -8.80 -17.50 -11.58
N PRO A 191 -8.76 -17.31 -12.91
CA PRO A 191 -9.31 -16.12 -13.55
C PRO A 191 -10.81 -15.92 -13.28
N ASP A 192 -11.52 -17.02 -13.02
CA ASP A 192 -12.93 -17.12 -12.64
C ASP A 192 -13.15 -17.19 -11.12
N TYR A 193 -12.17 -16.78 -10.30
CA TYR A 193 -12.17 -16.89 -8.83
C TYR A 193 -13.51 -16.52 -8.18
N VAL A 194 -14.09 -15.38 -8.57
CA VAL A 194 -15.35 -14.88 -7.99
C VAL A 194 -16.52 -15.84 -8.28
N ALA A 195 -16.59 -16.40 -9.48
CA ALA A 195 -17.63 -17.35 -9.85
C ALA A 195 -17.48 -18.66 -9.06
N ARG A 196 -16.25 -19.17 -8.96
CA ARG A 196 -15.94 -20.38 -8.18
C ARG A 196 -16.31 -20.23 -6.71
N VAL A 197 -15.90 -19.13 -6.08
CA VAL A 197 -16.23 -18.85 -4.67
C VAL A 197 -17.76 -18.81 -4.48
N ARG A 198 -18.48 -18.13 -5.38
CA ARG A 198 -19.96 -18.04 -5.30
C ARG A 198 -20.63 -19.42 -5.44
N ALA A 199 -20.11 -20.27 -6.32
CA ALA A 199 -20.61 -21.61 -6.56
C ALA A 199 -20.08 -22.65 -5.57
N SER A 200 -19.19 -22.26 -4.64
CA SER A 200 -18.48 -23.18 -3.73
C SER A 200 -17.72 -24.28 -4.49
N GLU A 201 -17.13 -23.91 -5.63
CA GLU A 201 -16.29 -24.79 -6.44
C GLU A 201 -14.86 -24.84 -5.90
N GLU A 202 -14.16 -25.91 -6.25
CA GLU A 202 -12.75 -26.08 -5.89
C GLU A 202 -11.87 -25.01 -6.58
N LEU A 203 -10.93 -24.45 -5.81
CA LEU A 203 -9.96 -23.47 -6.28
C LEU A 203 -8.63 -24.16 -6.57
N VAL A 204 -8.03 -23.83 -7.71
CA VAL A 204 -6.68 -24.25 -8.05
C VAL A 204 -5.70 -23.50 -7.13
N PRO A 205 -4.79 -24.21 -6.43
CA PRO A 205 -3.75 -23.58 -5.64
C PRO A 205 -2.76 -22.80 -6.53
N TYR A 206 -2.28 -21.66 -6.03
CA TYR A 206 -1.23 -20.89 -6.69
C TYR A 206 0.10 -21.66 -6.70
N SER A 207 0.82 -21.56 -7.81
CA SER A 207 2.23 -21.92 -7.96
C SER A 207 2.99 -20.77 -8.62
N ASP A 208 4.26 -20.58 -8.26
CA ASP A 208 5.12 -19.52 -8.83
C ASP A 208 5.32 -19.68 -10.34
N ASP A 209 5.33 -20.92 -10.84
CA ASP A 209 5.44 -21.21 -12.27
C ASP A 209 4.33 -20.54 -13.10
N MET A 210 3.18 -20.25 -12.49
CA MET A 210 2.07 -19.55 -13.15
C MET A 210 2.45 -18.12 -13.57
N LEU A 211 3.44 -17.48 -12.93
CA LEU A 211 3.91 -16.15 -13.31
C LEU A 211 4.58 -16.10 -14.69
N THR A 212 4.94 -17.26 -15.24
CA THR A 212 5.55 -17.36 -16.58
C THR A 212 4.53 -17.29 -17.71
N THR A 213 3.23 -17.38 -17.40
CA THR A 213 2.14 -17.39 -18.38
C THR A 213 1.11 -16.32 -18.05
N LEU A 214 0.68 -15.56 -19.05
CA LEU A 214 -0.47 -14.64 -18.94
C LEU A 214 -1.68 -15.31 -19.58
N VAL A 215 -2.67 -15.69 -18.77
CA VAL A 215 -3.89 -16.41 -19.17
C VAL A 215 -5.10 -15.50 -19.08
#